data_AF-A0A8C6S0N8-F1
#
_entry.id   AF-A0A8C6S0N8-F1
#
_cell.length_a   1.000
_cell.length_b   1.000
_cell.length_c   1.000
_cell.angle_alpha   90.00
_cell.angle_beta   90.00
_cell.angle_gamma   90.00
#
_symmetry.space_group_name_H-M   'P 1'
#
loop_
_entity.id
_entity.type
_entity.pdbx_description
1 polymer ?
#
loop_
_entity_poly.entity_id
_entity_poly.type
_entity_poly.pdbx_seq_one_letter_code
_entity_poly.pdbx_strand_id
1 'polypeptide(L)'
;IDAVDSPANRSTLDPFCSLIGHTGWSADVVLAARNTAGNMASSDGKPGSVFDHHVQTAVCDSRAKYREGRRPRAVKVYTINLESRYLLIQGVPAVGAMKELVERFALYGAIEEYNALDEYPAEDFTEVYLIKFMNLQSA
;
A
#
# COMPACT_ATOMS: atom_id res chain seq x y z
N ILE A 1 -4.61 51.35 -38.86
CA ILE A 1 -5.10 49.98 -39.14
C ILE A 1 -5.05 49.18 -37.85
N ASP A 2 -5.75 49.59 -36.79
CA ASP A 2 -7.20 49.70 -36.60
C ASP A 2 -7.90 48.36 -36.37
N ALA A 3 -8.47 48.27 -35.16
CA ALA A 3 -9.68 47.55 -34.76
C ALA A 3 -9.52 46.02 -34.51
N VAL A 4 -10.12 45.41 -33.50
CA VAL A 4 -11.37 45.70 -32.76
C VAL A 4 -11.25 45.17 -31.33
N ASP A 5 -11.53 46.05 -30.37
CA ASP A 5 -11.93 45.75 -29.00
C ASP A 5 -13.43 46.11 -28.90
N SER A 6 -14.31 45.19 -28.45
CA SER A 6 -15.75 45.44 -28.15
C SER A 6 -16.57 44.16 -27.84
N PRO A 7 -17.74 44.22 -27.16
CA PRO A 7 -17.90 44.59 -25.75
C PRO A 7 -18.91 43.67 -25.00
N ALA A 8 -19.04 43.93 -23.70
CA ALA A 8 -20.22 43.76 -22.83
C ALA A 8 -21.41 42.87 -23.27
N ASN A 9 -21.78 41.92 -22.39
CA ASN A 9 -23.19 41.73 -22.06
C ASN A 9 -23.38 41.72 -20.54
N ARG A 10 -24.11 42.73 -20.07
CA ARG A 10 -24.55 42.93 -18.69
C ARG A 10 -26.07 43.00 -18.74
N SER A 11 -26.74 42.04 -18.13
CA SER A 11 -28.11 42.08 -17.58
C SER A 11 -28.42 40.63 -17.17
N THR A 12 -28.96 40.30 -16.01
CA THR A 12 -30.04 40.95 -15.26
C THR A 12 -29.89 40.66 -13.76
N LEU A 13 -30.32 41.64 -12.97
CA LEU A 13 -30.60 41.52 -11.54
C LEU A 13 -31.83 40.62 -11.36
N ASP A 14 -31.79 39.67 -10.44
CA ASP A 14 -32.98 39.13 -9.78
C ASP A 14 -32.93 39.49 -8.29
N PRO A 15 -33.86 40.33 -7.81
CA PRO A 15 -34.03 40.64 -6.39
C PRO A 15 -35.07 39.68 -5.82
N PHE A 16 -34.75 38.93 -4.76
CA PHE A 16 -35.66 38.63 -3.64
C PHE A 16 -34.92 37.77 -2.61
N CYS A 17 -34.24 38.46 -1.68
CA CYS A 17 -33.88 37.85 -0.39
C CYS A 17 -35.10 38.06 0.52
N SER A 18 -35.81 36.98 0.84
CA SER A 18 -36.87 37.02 1.84
C SER A 18 -36.95 35.73 2.64
N LEU A 19 -37.05 35.93 3.96
CA LEU A 19 -37.63 35.06 4.99
C LEU A 19 -36.79 33.88 5.54
N ILE A 20 -36.15 34.17 6.68
CA ILE A 20 -36.42 33.60 8.02
C ILE A 20 -36.93 32.14 8.03
N GLY A 21 -36.15 31.27 8.68
CA GLY A 21 -36.61 29.99 9.21
C GLY A 21 -35.75 29.54 10.39
N HIS A 22 -36.21 29.81 11.62
CA HIS A 22 -35.70 29.22 12.85
C HIS A 22 -36.35 27.84 13.08
N THR A 23 -35.55 26.79 13.21
CA THR A 23 -35.70 25.63 14.12
C THR A 23 -34.31 24.95 14.10
N GLY A 24 -33.55 24.80 15.20
CA GLY A 24 -33.89 24.22 16.48
C GLY A 24 -33.26 22.82 16.54
N TRP A 25 -32.03 22.69 17.06
CA TRP A 25 -31.54 21.43 17.61
C TRP A 25 -30.69 21.66 18.86
N SER A 26 -31.19 21.07 19.93
CA SER A 26 -30.60 20.95 21.26
C SER A 26 -30.13 19.51 21.45
N ALA A 27 -29.19 19.36 22.40
CA ALA A 27 -28.79 18.16 23.14
C ALA A 27 -27.54 17.42 22.63
N ASP A 28 -26.42 17.77 23.28
CA ASP A 28 -25.55 16.88 24.03
C ASP A 28 -25.37 15.44 23.53
N VAL A 29 -24.18 15.15 23.02
CA VAL A 29 -23.46 13.90 23.33
C VAL A 29 -22.03 14.27 23.73
N VAL A 30 -21.81 14.22 25.04
CA VAL A 30 -20.48 14.12 25.64
C VAL A 30 -19.95 12.73 25.30
N LEU A 31 -18.92 12.65 24.46
CA LEU A 31 -18.02 11.50 24.43
C LEU A 31 -16.63 11.97 24.85
N ALA A 32 -16.33 11.78 26.13
CA ALA A 32 -15.00 12.00 26.67
C ALA A 32 -14.02 11.03 26.01
N ALA A 33 -13.25 11.53 25.05
CA ALA A 33 -12.08 10.82 24.56
C ALA A 33 -11.04 10.81 25.70
N ARG A 34 -10.89 9.64 26.31
CA ARG A 34 -9.79 9.35 27.24
C ARG A 34 -8.46 9.63 26.52
N ASN A 35 -7.67 10.55 27.05
CA ASN A 35 -6.26 10.67 26.69
C ASN A 35 -5.54 9.40 27.18
N THR A 36 -5.29 8.46 26.28
CA THR A 36 -4.34 7.38 26.51
C THR A 36 -2.96 8.02 26.56
N ALA A 37 -2.33 7.99 27.73
CA ALA A 37 -0.95 8.41 27.91
C ALA A 37 -0.06 7.74 26.86
N GLY A 38 0.71 8.56 26.13
CA GLY A 38 1.66 8.08 25.14
C GLY A 38 2.66 7.14 25.81
N ASN A 39 2.66 5.88 25.40
CA ASN A 39 3.66 4.92 25.82
C ASN A 39 4.99 5.33 25.16
N MET A 40 5.97 5.76 25.96
CA MET A 40 7.31 6.12 25.46
C MET A 40 7.99 4.86 24.95
N ALA A 41 8.33 4.81 23.66
CA ALA A 41 9.10 3.72 23.07
C ALA A 41 10.55 3.82 23.56
N SER A 42 10.91 3.04 24.59
CA SER A 42 12.30 2.76 24.92
C SER A 42 12.77 1.67 23.97
N SER A 43 13.56 2.03 22.97
CA SER A 43 14.17 1.03 22.11
C SER A 43 15.57 0.70 22.62
N ASP A 44 15.72 -0.51 23.15
CA ASP A 44 17.03 -1.11 23.36
C ASP A 44 17.66 -1.29 21.98
N GLY A 45 18.58 -0.40 21.61
CA GLY A 45 19.20 -0.28 20.27
C GLY A 45 20.05 -1.48 19.84
N LYS A 46 19.47 -2.68 19.85
CA LYS A 46 20.08 -3.90 19.33
C LYS A 46 19.99 -3.92 17.81
N PRO A 47 21.09 -4.18 17.10
CA PRO A 47 21.05 -4.31 15.65
C PRO A 47 20.14 -5.50 15.27
N GLY A 48 19.09 -5.22 14.50
CA GLY A 48 18.10 -6.20 14.05
C GLY A 48 16.69 -6.05 14.64
N SER A 49 16.46 -5.17 15.62
CA SER A 49 15.10 -4.92 16.11
C SER A 49 14.33 -4.00 15.15
N VAL A 50 13.21 -4.48 14.59
CA VAL A 50 12.24 -3.63 13.89
C VAL A 50 11.59 -2.74 14.95
N PHE A 51 11.84 -1.44 14.89
CA PHE A 51 11.18 -0.51 15.79
C PHE A 51 9.72 -0.35 15.40
N ASP A 52 8.82 -0.17 16.37
CA ASP A 52 7.38 0.00 16.11
C ASP A 52 7.08 1.14 15.12
N HIS A 53 7.93 2.17 15.07
CA HIS A 53 7.80 3.28 14.12
C HIS A 53 8.25 2.95 12.67
N HIS A 54 8.90 1.81 12.45
CA HIS A 54 9.23 1.29 11.11
C HIS A 54 8.10 0.42 10.54
N VAL A 55 7.16 -0.03 11.36
CA VAL A 55 6.04 -0.87 10.91
C VAL A 55 5.06 0.01 10.12
N GLN A 56 4.80 -0.37 8.87
CA GLN A 56 3.79 0.31 8.05
C GLN A 56 2.43 0.21 8.74
N THR A 57 1.90 1.36 9.16
CA THR A 57 0.56 1.47 9.72
C THR A 57 -0.46 1.60 8.58
N ALA A 58 -1.69 1.15 8.83
CA ALA A 58 -2.81 1.39 7.92
C ALA A 58 -2.99 2.89 7.62
N VAL A 59 -3.57 3.19 6.46
CA VAL A 59 -3.84 4.57 6.05
C VAL A 59 -4.75 5.23 7.10
N CYS A 60 -4.38 6.44 7.55
CA CYS A 60 -5.17 7.16 8.54
C CYS A 60 -6.42 7.77 7.90
N ASP A 61 -7.57 7.13 8.07
CA ASP A 61 -8.86 7.62 7.55
C ASP A 61 -9.44 8.80 8.36
N SER A 62 -8.93 9.05 9.58
CA SER A 62 -9.35 10.17 10.44
C SER A 62 -8.68 11.51 10.10
N ARG A 63 -7.91 11.57 9.01
CA ARG A 63 -7.16 12.78 8.63
C ARG A 63 -8.12 13.84 8.07
N ALA A 64 -8.00 15.08 8.55
CA ALA A 64 -8.85 16.17 8.07
C ALA A 64 -8.57 16.49 6.59
N LYS A 65 -9.64 16.62 5.79
CA LYS A 65 -9.61 16.85 4.33
C LYS A 65 -8.77 18.04 3.87
N TYR A 66 -8.62 19.09 4.68
CA TYR A 66 -7.79 20.25 4.34
C TYR A 66 -6.28 19.95 4.41
N ARG A 67 -5.87 18.89 5.13
CA ARG A 67 -4.47 18.44 5.26
C ARG A 67 -4.09 17.43 4.18
N GLU A 68 -5.03 16.99 3.38
CA GLU A 68 -4.79 16.17 2.20
C GLU A 68 -4.30 17.07 1.07
N GLY A 69 -3.25 16.64 0.37
CA GLY A 69 -2.79 17.37 -0.81
C GLY A 69 -3.91 17.40 -1.85
N ARG A 70 -4.17 18.56 -2.48
CA ARG A 70 -5.15 18.70 -3.58
C ARG A 70 -4.90 17.77 -4.78
N ARG A 71 -3.73 17.13 -4.84
CA ARG A 71 -3.34 16.16 -5.88
C ARG A 71 -2.80 14.91 -5.19
N PRO A 72 -3.16 13.70 -5.66
CA PRO A 72 -2.53 12.48 -5.20
C PRO A 72 -1.04 12.53 -5.58
N ARG A 73 -0.16 12.71 -4.58
CA ARG A 73 1.30 12.66 -4.78
C ARG A 73 1.93 11.33 -4.37
N ALA A 74 1.16 10.43 -3.75
CA ALA A 74 1.66 9.13 -3.35
C ALA A 74 1.76 8.22 -4.58
N VAL A 75 2.98 8.04 -5.08
CA VAL A 75 3.28 7.05 -6.11
C VAL A 75 3.46 5.71 -5.40
N LYS A 76 2.53 4.77 -5.59
CA LYS A 76 2.72 3.40 -5.15
C LYS A 76 3.49 2.65 -6.23
N VAL A 77 4.68 2.15 -5.89
CA VAL A 77 5.48 1.33 -6.81
C VAL A 77 5.00 -0.10 -6.67
N TYR A 78 4.56 -0.65 -7.80
CA TYR A 78 4.16 -2.03 -7.94
C TYR A 78 5.34 -2.77 -8.56
N THR A 79 6.19 -3.33 -7.70
CA THR A 79 7.29 -4.20 -8.11
C THR A 79 6.86 -5.65 -7.98
N ILE A 80 7.47 -6.53 -8.77
CA ILE A 80 7.23 -7.97 -8.75
C ILE A 80 7.26 -8.53 -7.30
N ASN A 81 8.20 -8.08 -6.47
CA ASN A 81 8.33 -8.53 -5.07
C ASN A 81 7.13 -8.17 -4.18
N LEU A 82 6.36 -7.14 -4.53
CA LEU A 82 5.18 -6.68 -3.78
C LEU A 82 3.87 -7.23 -4.33
N GLU A 83 3.92 -8.07 -5.35
CA GLU A 83 2.73 -8.59 -6.05
C GLU A 83 2.79 -10.09 -6.33
N SER A 84 3.98 -10.64 -6.50
CA SER A 84 4.20 -12.04 -6.86
C SER A 84 4.58 -12.89 -5.65
N ARG A 85 3.84 -13.99 -5.46
CA ARG A 85 4.16 -15.08 -4.52
C ARG A 85 4.96 -16.22 -5.17
N TYR A 86 5.32 -16.05 -6.44
CA TYR A 86 5.98 -17.07 -7.25
C TYR A 86 7.44 -16.69 -7.47
N LEU A 87 8.32 -17.68 -7.29
CA LEU A 87 9.74 -17.60 -7.63
C LEU A 87 10.07 -18.60 -8.72
N LEU A 88 10.78 -18.12 -9.75
CA LEU A 88 11.38 -18.94 -10.79
C LEU A 88 12.87 -19.12 -10.48
N ILE A 89 13.31 -20.37 -10.31
CA ILE A 89 14.68 -20.70 -9.95
C ILE A 89 15.31 -21.42 -11.13
N GLN A 90 16.38 -20.85 -11.66
CA GLN A 90 17.15 -21.40 -12.78
C GLN A 90 18.51 -21.90 -12.30
N GLY A 91 19.09 -22.85 -13.03
CA GLY A 91 20.43 -23.36 -12.74
C GLY A 91 20.46 -24.35 -11.58
N VAL A 92 19.35 -25.03 -11.28
CA VAL A 92 19.36 -26.07 -10.24
C VAL A 92 20.01 -27.33 -10.83
N PRO A 93 21.06 -27.89 -10.22
CA PRO A 93 21.72 -29.07 -10.75
C PRO A 93 20.78 -30.29 -10.80
N ALA A 94 20.75 -31.00 -11.93
CA ALA A 94 19.91 -32.18 -12.15
C ALA A 94 20.30 -33.43 -11.31
N VAL A 95 21.20 -33.28 -10.33
CA VAL A 95 21.57 -34.32 -9.35
C VAL A 95 20.51 -34.54 -8.26
N GLY A 96 19.28 -34.05 -8.46
CA GLY A 96 18.17 -34.24 -7.52
C GLY A 96 18.24 -33.34 -6.28
N ALA A 97 18.77 -32.12 -6.42
CA ALA A 97 18.91 -31.15 -5.32
C ALA A 97 17.58 -30.51 -4.85
N MET A 98 16.45 -30.93 -5.41
CA MET A 98 15.11 -30.40 -5.10
C MET A 98 14.79 -30.42 -3.61
N LYS A 99 15.10 -31.51 -2.90
CA LYS A 99 14.75 -31.63 -1.48
C LYS A 99 15.49 -30.57 -0.64
N GLU A 100 16.78 -30.39 -0.90
CA GLU A 100 17.59 -29.38 -0.21
C GLU A 100 17.14 -27.96 -0.55
N LEU A 101 16.72 -27.75 -1.80
CA LEU A 101 16.17 -26.48 -2.26
C LEU A 101 14.93 -26.11 -1.42
N VAL A 102 13.96 -27.01 -1.34
CA VAL A 102 12.70 -26.80 -0.59
C VAL A 102 12.99 -26.59 0.90
N GLU A 103 13.89 -27.37 1.50
CA GLU A 103 14.29 -27.21 2.91
C GLU A 103 14.92 -25.85 3.19
N ARG A 104 15.75 -25.32 2.29
CA ARG A 104 16.33 -23.98 2.42
C ARG A 104 15.28 -22.88 2.28
N PHE A 105 14.35 -23.02 1.34
CA PHE A 105 13.28 -22.03 1.14
C PHE A 105 12.25 -22.03 2.27
N ALA A 106 12.03 -23.18 2.91
CA ALA A 106 11.17 -23.30 4.08
C ALA A 106 11.62 -22.44 5.27
N LEU A 107 12.90 -22.02 5.31
CA LEU A 107 13.42 -21.11 6.33
C LEU A 107 12.89 -19.68 6.18
N TYR A 108 12.54 -19.25 4.96
CA TYR A 108 12.03 -17.90 4.68
C TYR A 108 10.51 -17.81 4.80
N GLY A 109 9.80 -18.92 4.56
CA GLY A 109 8.36 -18.98 4.76
C GLY A 109 7.75 -20.31 4.35
N ALA A 110 6.45 -20.45 4.64
CA ALA A 110 5.69 -21.62 4.25
C ALA A 110 5.51 -21.67 2.73
N ILE A 111 5.92 -22.79 2.13
CA ILE A 111 5.76 -23.09 0.71
C ILE A 111 4.39 -23.75 0.51
N GLU A 112 3.62 -23.26 -0.45
CA GLU A 112 2.32 -23.83 -0.84
C GLU A 112 2.51 -24.95 -1.86
N GLU A 113 3.24 -24.67 -2.94
CA GLU A 113 3.44 -25.58 -4.08
C GLU A 113 4.86 -25.41 -4.63
N TYR A 114 5.44 -26.50 -5.14
CA TYR A 114 6.70 -26.48 -5.90
C TYR A 114 6.58 -27.43 -7.09
N ASN A 115 6.92 -26.95 -8.28
CA ASN A 115 6.78 -27.71 -9.53
C ASN A 115 8.08 -27.63 -10.34
N ALA A 116 8.52 -28.76 -10.91
CA ALA A 116 9.55 -28.79 -11.93
C ALA A 116 8.96 -28.30 -13.25
N LEU A 117 9.67 -27.43 -13.96
CA LEU A 117 9.28 -26.91 -15.26
C LEU A 117 10.11 -27.58 -16.36
N ASP A 118 9.66 -28.75 -16.82
CA ASP A 118 10.35 -29.53 -17.86
C ASP A 118 10.31 -28.85 -19.24
N GLU A 119 9.28 -28.04 -19.50
CA GLU A 119 9.05 -27.37 -20.80
C GLU A 119 9.69 -25.98 -20.87
N TYR A 120 10.34 -25.53 -19.79
CA TYR A 120 11.00 -24.23 -19.73
C TYR A 120 12.46 -24.37 -20.20
N PRO A 121 12.99 -23.42 -21.00
CA PRO A 121 14.37 -23.50 -21.48
C PRO A 121 15.36 -23.53 -20.31
N ALA A 122 16.15 -24.59 -20.21
CA ALA A 122 17.18 -24.81 -19.21
C ALA A 122 18.54 -25.06 -19.87
N GLU A 123 19.62 -24.75 -19.16
CA GLU A 123 20.97 -25.10 -19.60
C GLU A 123 21.23 -26.61 -19.38
N ASP A 124 22.22 -27.16 -20.08
CA ASP A 124 22.59 -28.57 -19.93
C ASP A 124 22.88 -28.91 -18.47
N PHE A 125 22.35 -30.05 -18.00
CA PHE A 125 22.47 -30.54 -16.63
C PHE A 125 21.83 -29.65 -15.55
N THR A 126 20.99 -28.69 -15.95
CA THR A 126 20.22 -27.86 -15.04
C THR A 126 18.73 -28.01 -15.25
N GLU A 127 17.98 -27.77 -14.18
CA GLU A 127 16.53 -27.82 -14.12
C GLU A 127 16.01 -26.47 -13.63
N VAL A 128 14.77 -26.16 -14.02
CA VAL A 128 14.08 -24.93 -13.65
C VAL A 128 12.89 -25.28 -12.77
N TYR A 129 12.75 -24.53 -11.67
CA TYR A 129 11.72 -24.78 -10.67
C TYR A 129 10.85 -23.55 -10.45
N LEU A 130 9.56 -23.79 -10.24
CA LEU A 130 8.60 -22.78 -9.82
C LEU A 130 8.16 -23.07 -8.39
N ILE A 131 8.43 -22.13 -7.49
CA ILE A 131 8.03 -22.21 -6.07
C ILE A 131 6.96 -21.16 -5.80
N LYS A 132 5.89 -21.55 -5.12
CA LYS A 132 4.81 -20.68 -4.67
C LYS A 132 4.81 -20.60 -3.14
N PHE A 133 4.98 -19.40 -2.59
CA PHE A 133 4.91 -19.16 -1.14
C PHE A 133 3.50 -18.86 -0.69
N MET A 134 3.17 -19.18 0.57
CA MET A 134 1.91 -18.79 1.22
C MET A 134 1.77 -17.27 1.40
N ASN A 135 2.88 -16.59 1.74
CA ASN A 135 2.91 -15.16 2.00
C ASN A 135 3.76 -14.44 0.95
N LEU A 136 3.32 -13.24 0.56
CA LEU A 136 4.04 -12.40 -0.39
C LEU A 136 5.42 -11.95 0.13
N GLN A 137 5.53 -11.68 1.43
CA GLN A 137 6.77 -11.21 2.04
C GLN A 137 7.85 -12.31 2.18
N SER A 138 7.47 -13.56 1.90
CA SER A 138 8.38 -14.72 1.96
C SER A 138 8.96 -15.10 0.61
N ALA A 139 8.44 -14.53 -0.49
CA ALA A 139 8.97 -14.70 -1.84
C ALA A 139 10.15 -13.75 -2.08
#